data_AF-A0A349B863-F1
#
_entry.id   AF-A0A349B863-F1
#
_cell.length_a   1.000
_cell.length_b   1.000
_cell.length_c   1.000
_cell.angle_alpha   90.00
_cell.angle_beta   90.00
_cell.angle_gamma   90.00
#
_symmetry.space_group_name_H-M   'P 1'
#
loop_
_entity.id
_entity.type
_entity.pdbx_description
1 polymer ?
#
loop_
_entity_poly.entity_id
_entity_poly.type
_entity_poly.pdbx_seq_one_letter_code
_entity_poly.pdbx_strand_id
1 'polypeptide(L)' 'RLAAFRDALGEDTGEVPVLAGSGSTWFVPGAHPGPGRVVARTVVAFES' A
#
# COMPACT_ATOMS: atom_id res chain seq x y z
N ARG A 1 -13.89 11.87 3.87
CA ARG A 1 -12.88 11.77 2.79
C ARG A 1 -12.00 10.52 2.93
N LEU A 2 -11.59 10.14 4.14
CA LEU A 2 -10.78 8.94 4.39
C LEU A 2 -11.38 7.64 3.81
N ALA A 3 -12.70 7.45 3.87
CA ALA A 3 -13.37 6.30 3.25
C ALA A 3 -13.23 6.25 1.71
N ALA A 4 -13.23 7.39 1.01
CA ALA A 4 -13.08 7.40 -0.45
C ALA A 4 -11.67 6.93 -0.88
N PHE A 5 -10.64 7.27 -0.09
CA PHE A 5 -9.30 6.76 -0.34
C PHE A 5 -9.17 5.26 -0.05
N ARG A 6 -9.89 4.75 0.96
CA ARG A 6 -10.00 3.30 1.20
C ARG A 6 -10.60 2.61 -0.01
N ASP A 7 -11.75 3.10 -0.48
CA ASP A 7 -12.50 2.42 -1.54
C ASP A 7 -11.71 2.40 -2.85
N ALA A 8 -11.13 3.55 -3.25
CA ALA A 8 -10.27 3.63 -4.43
C ALA A 8 -9.03 2.70 -4.33
N LEU A 9 -8.40 2.62 -3.15
CA LEU A 9 -7.26 1.73 -2.95
C LEU A 9 -7.67 0.26 -3.07
N GLY A 10 -8.86 -0.11 -2.58
CA GLY A 10 -9.36 -1.48 -2.66
C GLY A 10 -9.79 -1.89 -4.07
N GLU A 11 -10.39 -0.98 -4.84
CA GLU A 11 -10.70 -1.21 -6.25
C GLU A 11 -9.41 -1.43 -7.08
N ASP A 12 -8.37 -0.65 -6.78
CA ASP A 12 -7.12 -0.64 -7.52
C ASP A 12 -6.20 -1.85 -7.21
N THR A 13 -6.37 -2.46 -6.03
CA THR A 13 -5.62 -3.67 -5.62
C THR A 13 -6.42 -4.96 -5.68
N GLY A 14 -7.76 -4.87 -5.68
CA GLY A 14 -8.67 -6.02 -5.52
C GLY A 14 -8.73 -6.56 -4.08
N GLU A 15 -8.18 -5.85 -3.10
CA GLU A 15 -8.11 -6.26 -1.70
C GLU A 15 -8.80 -5.25 -0.77
N VAL A 16 -9.10 -5.66 0.46
CA VAL A 16 -9.71 -4.77 1.47
C VAL A 16 -8.62 -4.01 2.22
N PRO A 17 -8.52 -2.68 2.11
CA PRO A 17 -7.50 -1.94 2.82
C PRO A 17 -7.73 -1.90 4.32
N VAL A 18 -6.64 -1.93 5.07
CA VAL A 18 -6.62 -1.91 6.54
C VAL A 18 -6.07 -0.58 7.05
N LEU A 19 -6.52 -0.21 8.25
CA LEU A 19 -6.22 1.07 8.84
C LEU A 19 -4.85 1.01 9.53
N ALA A 20 -3.92 1.85 9.09
CA ALA A 20 -2.58 1.95 9.67
C ALA A 20 -2.58 2.88 10.89
N GLY A 21 -2.06 2.36 12.01
CA GLY A 21 -1.69 3.14 13.18
C GLY A 21 -2.82 4.04 13.71
N SER A 22 -2.52 5.34 13.85
CA SER A 22 -3.33 6.34 14.57
C SER A 22 -4.65 6.74 13.91
N GLY A 23 -5.07 6.11 12.82
CA GLY A 23 -6.43 6.34 12.28
C GLY A 23 -6.51 7.13 10.97
N SER A 24 -5.40 7.52 10.35
CA SER A 24 -5.42 8.48 9.22
C SER A 24 -4.92 7.93 7.88
N THR A 25 -4.46 6.67 7.85
CA THR A 25 -3.84 6.06 6.66
C THR A 25 -4.46 4.69 6.39
N TRP A 26 -4.77 4.40 5.13
CA TRP A 26 -5.12 3.06 4.67
C TRP A 26 -3.95 2.41 3.95
N PHE A 27 -3.77 1.11 4.12
CA PHE A 27 -2.77 0.34 3.39
C PHE A 27 -3.30 -1.05 3.03
N VAL A 28 -2.73 -1.64 1.99
CA VAL A 28 -2.92 -3.06 1.65
C VAL A 28 -1.55 -3.75 1.82
N PRO A 29 -1.45 -4.85 2.59
CA PRO A 29 -0.18 -5.54 2.77
C PRO A 29 0.28 -6.22 1.47
N GLY A 30 1.59 -6.13 1.20
CA GLY A 30 2.21 -6.84 0.08
C GLY A 30 2.63 -5.93 -1.07
N ALA A 31 2.89 -6.54 -2.22
CA ALA A 31 3.31 -5.84 -3.43
C ALA A 31 2.17 -5.84 -4.44
N HIS A 32 1.77 -4.65 -4.90
CA HIS A 32 0.72 -4.47 -5.92
C HIS A 32 1.34 -3.85 -7.18
N PRO A 33 2.04 -4.64 -8.03
CA PRO A 33 2.59 -4.14 -9.27
C PRO A 33 1.48 -3.66 -10.20
N GLY A 34 1.73 -2.60 -10.97
CA GLY A 34 0.75 -2.05 -11.90
C GLY A 34 1.28 -0.81 -12.61
N PRO A 35 0.61 -0.38 -13.69
CA PRO A 35 0.98 0.83 -14.42
C PRO A 35 1.10 2.04 -13.47
N GLY A 36 2.20 2.80 -13.59
CA GLY A 36 2.41 4.01 -12.79
C GLY A 36 2.81 3.78 -11.33
N ARG A 37 3.06 2.54 -10.90
CA ARG A 37 3.48 2.23 -9.51
C ARG A 37 4.97 1.88 -9.43
N VAL A 38 5.64 2.39 -8.40
CA VAL A 38 7.01 1.99 -8.06
C VAL A 38 6.95 0.92 -6.97
N VAL A 39 7.30 -0.31 -7.31
CA VAL A 39 7.45 -1.39 -6.32
C VAL A 39 8.90 -1.41 -5.84
N ALA A 40 9.12 -0.96 -4.61
CA ALA A 40 10.41 -1.05 -3.95
C ALA A 40 10.51 -2.34 -3.13
N ARG A 41 11.69 -2.94 -3.09
CA ARG A 41 12.04 -4.04 -2.19
C ARG A 41 13.16 -3.59 -1.28
N THR A 42 13.08 -3.97 0.00
CA THR A 42 14.24 -3.88 0.88
C THR A 42 15.27 -4.91 0.42
N VAL A 43 16.52 -4.48 0.35
CA VAL A 43 17.67 -5.36 0.19
C VAL A 43 18.40 -5.40 1.52
N VAL A 44 19.17 -6.46 1.76
CA VAL A 44 20.11 -6.48 2.88
C VAL A 44 21.03 -5.26 2.78
N ALA A 45 21.38 -4.69 3.93
CA ALA A 45 22.39 -3.63 3.96
C ALA A 45 23.67 -4.19 3.33
N PHE A 46 24.31 -3.39 2.48
CA PHE A 46 25.59 -3.77 1.92
C PHE A 46 26.62 -3.83 3.06
N GLU A 47 27.14 -5.01 3.36
CA GLU A 47 28.30 -5.16 4.24
C GLU A 47 29.56 -4.86 3.41
N SER A 48 30.36 -3.89 3.86
CA SER A 48 31.65 -3.50 3.27
C SER A 48 32.79 -4.38 3.75
#